data_AF-A0A414QME9-F1
#
_entry.id   AF-A0A414QME9-F1
#
_cell.length_a   1.000
_cell.length_b   1.000
_cell.length_c   1.000
_cell.angle_alpha   90.00
_cell.angle_beta   90.00
_cell.angle_gamma   90.00
#
_symmetry.space_group_name_H-M   'P 1'
#
loop_
_entity.id
_entity.type
_entity.pdbx_description
1 polymer ?
#
loop_
_entity_poly.entity_id
_entity_poly.type
_entity_poly.pdbx_seq_one_letter_code
_entity_poly.pdbx_strand_id
1 'polypeptide(L)'
;MIFPSQKKNNRTVRVLKTPKIDSSVRKVFIPKSVAQCLIDLKADQDEIKEVLGNEYQDYNLLMATTFGLPIGDSYLRTKMQEIIDALGLPDVVFHSLRHTSVTYKLKLSGGDIKAVQGDSGHDQADMVTEVYGHILDEDRRKNAELMENAFYNKENLNPQMKEQDEGSSTITVPDGVDAELLMKVLGNPEMAALLNSLAKTMKV
;
A
#
# COMPACT_ATOMS: atom_id res chain seq x y z
N MET A 1 6.41 -2.92 31.68
CA MET A 1 6.22 -4.30 32.18
C MET A 1 7.53 -5.05 32.03
N ILE A 2 7.98 -5.82 33.03
CA ILE A 2 9.22 -6.61 32.99
C ILE A 2 8.84 -8.09 32.95
N PHE A 3 9.42 -8.85 32.01
CA PHE A 3 9.17 -10.28 31.87
C PHE A 3 10.24 -11.11 32.60
N PRO A 4 9.89 -12.31 33.10
CA PRO A 4 10.85 -13.15 33.82
C PRO A 4 11.98 -13.63 32.89
N SER A 5 13.13 -13.94 33.50
CA SER A 5 14.25 -14.51 32.76
C SER A 5 13.91 -15.93 32.29
N GLN A 6 14.16 -16.22 31.01
CA GLN A 6 13.92 -17.53 30.42
C GLN A 6 15.03 -18.56 30.73
N LYS A 7 16.19 -18.13 31.25
CA LYS A 7 17.31 -19.03 31.57
C LYS A 7 17.93 -18.66 32.92
N LYS A 8 18.27 -19.67 33.75
CA LYS A 8 18.87 -19.48 35.08
C LYS A 8 20.15 -18.62 35.08
N ASN A 9 20.93 -18.65 34.00
CA ASN A 9 22.21 -17.92 33.90
C ASN A 9 22.10 -16.56 33.17
N ASN A 10 20.90 -16.12 32.80
CA ASN A 10 20.74 -14.89 32.04
C ASN A 10 20.70 -13.67 32.96
N ARG A 11 21.57 -12.69 32.72
CA ARG A 11 21.54 -11.38 33.40
C ARG A 11 20.58 -10.38 32.75
N THR A 12 20.08 -10.70 31.56
CA THR A 12 19.22 -9.81 30.77
C THR A 12 17.77 -10.27 30.82
N VAL A 13 16.87 -9.32 31.07
CA VAL A 13 15.40 -9.52 31.05
C VAL A 13 14.77 -8.71 29.93
N ARG A 14 13.66 -9.21 29.38
CA ARG A 14 12.88 -8.44 28.39
C ARG A 14 11.97 -7.45 29.13
N VAL A 15 11.88 -6.23 28.60
CA VAL A 15 11.07 -5.17 29.18
C VAL A 15 10.22 -4.56 28.07
N LEU A 16 8.90 -4.58 28.27
CA LEU A 16 7.98 -3.79 27.45
C LEU A 16 8.09 -2.33 27.88
N LYS A 17 8.62 -1.50 26.98
CA LYS A 17 8.77 -0.06 27.14
C LYS A 17 7.68 0.66 26.36
N THR A 18 7.18 1.74 26.94
CA THR A 18 6.41 2.73 26.18
C THR A 18 7.37 3.55 25.32
N PRO A 19 6.92 4.04 24.15
CA PRO A 19 7.72 4.96 23.36
C PRO A 19 8.12 6.19 24.19
N LYS A 20 9.31 6.71 23.94
CA LYS A 20 9.81 7.91 24.65
C LYS A 20 9.11 9.20 24.21
N ILE A 21 8.51 9.19 23.02
CA ILE A 21 7.94 10.37 22.36
C ILE A 21 6.53 10.00 21.88
N ASP A 22 5.56 10.87 22.13
CA ASP A 22 4.15 10.65 21.75
C ASP A 22 3.99 10.47 20.24
N SER A 23 4.82 11.12 19.42
CA SER A 23 4.83 10.97 17.95
C SER A 23 5.13 9.55 17.46
N SER A 24 5.67 8.68 18.33
CA SER A 24 5.91 7.26 18.02
C SER A 24 4.68 6.38 18.22
N VAL A 25 3.69 6.84 18.99
CA VAL A 25 2.40 6.17 19.16
C VAL A 25 1.57 6.41 17.90
N ARG A 26 1.15 5.34 17.24
CA ARG A 26 0.39 5.44 16.00
C ARG A 26 -0.70 4.39 15.91
N LYS A 27 -1.78 4.77 15.23
CA LYS A 27 -2.87 3.88 14.88
C LYS A 27 -2.59 3.33 13.48
N VAL A 28 -2.57 2.01 13.36
CA VAL A 28 -2.41 1.32 12.08
C VAL A 28 -3.73 0.66 11.71
N PHE A 29 -4.20 0.92 10.51
CA PHE A 29 -5.38 0.24 9.98
C PHE A 29 -4.94 -1.07 9.34
N ILE A 30 -5.65 -2.16 9.66
CA ILE A 30 -5.32 -3.50 9.17
C ILE A 30 -6.41 -4.00 8.21
N PRO A 31 -6.04 -4.77 7.16
CA PRO A 31 -7.01 -5.44 6.31
C PRO A 31 -7.86 -6.45 7.09
N LYS A 32 -9.09 -6.70 6.62
CA LYS A 32 -10.00 -7.70 7.22
C LYS A 32 -9.36 -9.07 7.35
N SER A 33 -8.58 -9.50 6.36
CA SER A 33 -7.90 -10.80 6.38
C SER A 33 -6.88 -10.91 7.52
N VAL A 34 -6.15 -9.83 7.82
CA VAL A 34 -5.22 -9.79 8.96
C VAL A 34 -6.01 -9.80 10.26
N ALA A 35 -7.10 -9.03 10.35
CA ALA A 35 -7.97 -9.05 11.53
C ALA A 35 -8.51 -10.45 11.83
N GLN A 36 -8.93 -11.20 10.80
CA GLN A 36 -9.39 -12.58 10.95
C GLN A 36 -8.28 -13.49 11.49
N CYS A 37 -7.08 -13.43 10.92
CA CYS A 37 -5.93 -14.19 11.40
C CYS A 37 -5.60 -13.90 12.87
N LEU A 38 -5.74 -12.65 13.32
CA LEU A 38 -5.54 -12.30 14.74
C LEU A 38 -6.66 -12.80 15.65
N ILE A 39 -7.89 -12.88 15.15
CA ILE A 39 -9.02 -13.47 15.88
C ILE A 39 -8.79 -14.98 16.06
N ASP A 40 -8.41 -15.66 14.99
CA ASP A 40 -8.15 -17.10 15.00
C ASP A 40 -6.97 -17.42 15.94
N LEU A 41 -5.87 -16.66 15.85
CA LEU A 41 -4.72 -16.76 16.75
C LEU A 41 -5.13 -16.57 18.22
N LYS A 42 -6.02 -15.62 18.49
CA LYS A 42 -6.52 -15.38 19.84
C LYS A 42 -7.38 -16.55 20.35
N ALA A 43 -8.20 -17.15 19.50
CA ALA A 43 -9.00 -18.31 19.85
C ALA A 43 -8.11 -19.50 20.22
N ASP A 44 -7.10 -19.81 19.41
CA ASP A 44 -6.11 -20.86 19.69
C ASP A 44 -5.37 -20.59 21.01
N GLN A 45 -5.02 -19.32 21.26
CA GLN A 45 -4.37 -18.92 22.50
C GLN A 45 -5.28 -19.09 23.71
N ASP A 46 -6.57 -18.77 23.59
CA ASP A 46 -7.54 -18.90 24.68
C ASP A 46 -7.77 -20.40 25.02
N GLU A 47 -7.75 -21.31 24.04
CA GLU A 47 -7.75 -22.76 24.27
C GLU A 47 -6.50 -23.23 25.03
N ILE A 48 -5.31 -22.77 24.61
CA ILE A 48 -4.05 -23.10 25.30
C ILE A 48 -4.06 -22.59 26.76
N LYS A 49 -4.62 -21.40 26.99
CA LYS A 49 -4.78 -20.84 28.35
C LYS A 49 -5.67 -21.72 29.22
N GLU A 50 -6.77 -22.21 28.67
CA GLU A 50 -7.70 -23.10 29.38
C GLU A 50 -7.02 -24.42 29.75
N VAL A 51 -6.29 -25.02 28.80
CA VAL A 51 -5.59 -26.29 29.00
C VAL A 51 -4.45 -26.17 30.02
N LEU A 52 -3.66 -25.09 29.97
CA LEU A 52 -2.50 -24.91 30.86
C LEU A 52 -2.86 -24.32 32.23
N GLY A 53 -3.99 -23.63 32.34
CA GLY A 53 -4.47 -23.00 33.56
C GLY A 53 -3.38 -22.14 34.23
N ASN A 54 -2.99 -22.51 35.45
CA ASN A 54 -2.01 -21.77 36.25
C ASN A 54 -0.58 -21.80 35.69
N GLU A 55 -0.26 -22.70 34.76
CA GLU A 55 1.06 -22.73 34.11
C GLU A 55 1.20 -21.65 33.01
N TYR A 56 0.08 -21.12 32.52
CA TYR A 56 0.09 -20.06 31.52
C TYR A 56 0.29 -18.69 32.18
N GLN A 57 1.31 -17.95 31.73
CA GLN A 57 1.60 -16.61 32.23
C GLN A 57 0.92 -15.54 31.37
N ASP A 58 -0.29 -15.12 31.75
CA ASP A 58 -1.06 -14.17 30.95
C ASP A 58 -0.61 -12.71 31.14
N TYR A 59 0.20 -12.24 30.20
CA TYR A 59 0.61 -10.84 30.08
C TYR A 59 -0.26 -10.04 29.08
N ASN A 60 -1.41 -10.57 28.67
CA ASN A 60 -2.30 -9.99 27.66
C ASN A 60 -1.57 -9.71 26.32
N LEU A 61 -0.69 -10.62 25.93
CA LEU A 61 0.06 -10.55 24.68
C LEU A 61 -0.68 -11.35 23.60
N LEU A 62 -0.88 -10.74 22.43
CA LEU A 62 -1.48 -11.42 21.28
C LEU A 62 -0.53 -12.44 20.65
N MET A 63 0.77 -12.14 20.64
CA MET A 63 1.83 -13.05 20.21
C MET A 63 2.65 -13.46 21.42
N ALA A 64 2.40 -14.66 21.92
CA ALA A 64 3.08 -15.25 23.07
C ALA A 64 3.59 -16.65 22.73
N THR A 65 4.55 -17.14 23.50
CA THR A 65 4.91 -18.57 23.48
C THR A 65 3.77 -19.40 24.08
N THR A 66 3.88 -20.72 23.99
CA THR A 66 2.92 -21.68 24.57
C THR A 66 2.61 -21.42 26.05
N PHE A 67 3.55 -20.87 26.81
CA PHE A 67 3.38 -20.57 28.25
C PHE A 67 3.07 -19.09 28.54
N GLY A 68 2.67 -18.31 27.53
CA GLY A 68 2.29 -16.89 27.71
C GLY A 68 3.45 -15.89 27.75
N LEU A 69 4.69 -16.34 27.57
CA LEU A 69 5.88 -15.47 27.59
C LEU A 69 6.04 -14.71 26.27
N PRO A 70 6.72 -13.55 26.27
CA PRO A 70 6.97 -12.80 25.04
C PRO A 70 7.86 -13.58 24.07
N ILE A 71 7.51 -13.52 22.79
CA ILE A 71 8.32 -14.08 21.70
C ILE A 71 9.57 -13.23 21.49
N GLY A 72 10.72 -13.88 21.32
CA GLY A 72 11.96 -13.22 20.99
C GLY A 72 12.08 -12.86 19.50
N ASP A 73 12.74 -11.74 19.24
CA ASP A 73 13.20 -11.31 17.91
C ASP A 73 14.03 -12.39 17.19
N SER A 74 14.91 -13.08 17.92
CA SER A 74 15.67 -14.22 17.38
C SER A 74 14.77 -15.38 16.96
N TYR A 75 13.68 -15.64 17.69
CA TYR A 75 12.76 -16.72 17.37
C TYR A 75 12.07 -16.50 16.03
N LEU A 76 11.58 -15.28 15.77
CA LEU A 76 10.97 -14.93 14.49
C LEU A 76 11.97 -15.06 13.33
N ARG A 77 13.22 -14.62 13.53
CA ARG A 77 14.28 -14.75 12.54
C ARG A 77 14.57 -16.21 12.22
N THR A 78 14.73 -17.05 13.24
CA THR A 78 15.00 -18.48 13.06
C THR A 78 13.84 -19.16 12.34
N LYS A 79 12.59 -18.89 12.73
CA LYS A 79 11.41 -19.48 12.07
C LYS A 79 11.26 -19.03 10.62
N MET A 80 11.60 -17.78 10.32
CA MET A 80 11.64 -17.31 8.93
C MET A 80 12.74 -18.01 8.13
N GLN A 81 13.94 -18.19 8.70
CA GLN A 81 15.02 -18.92 8.03
C GLN A 81 14.64 -20.38 7.74
N GLU A 82 14.03 -21.06 8.72
CA GLU A 82 13.54 -22.44 8.54
C GLU A 82 12.60 -22.54 7.33
N ILE A 83 11.70 -21.56 7.14
CA ILE A 83 10.78 -21.51 6.00
C ILE A 83 11.54 -21.23 4.68
N ILE A 84 12.49 -20.29 4.69
CA ILE A 84 13.31 -19.95 3.52
C ILE A 84 14.08 -21.17 3.03
N ASP A 85 14.77 -21.85 3.94
CA ASP A 85 15.60 -23.01 3.64
C ASP A 85 14.74 -24.19 3.14
N ALA A 86 13.59 -24.44 3.79
CA ALA A 86 12.67 -25.50 3.41
C ALA A 86 12.06 -25.30 2.01
N LEU A 87 11.87 -24.05 1.58
CA LEU A 87 11.31 -23.70 0.28
C LEU A 87 12.38 -23.36 -0.78
N GLY A 88 13.66 -23.39 -0.42
CA GLY A 88 14.76 -23.02 -1.33
C GLY A 88 14.71 -21.56 -1.80
N LEU A 89 14.21 -20.65 -0.96
CA LEU A 89 14.07 -19.23 -1.29
C LEU A 89 15.39 -18.47 -1.08
N PRO A 90 15.57 -17.29 -1.72
CA PRO A 90 16.69 -16.41 -1.42
C PRO A 90 16.68 -15.97 0.04
N ASP A 91 17.87 -15.83 0.62
CA ASP A 91 18.02 -15.37 2.00
C ASP A 91 17.55 -13.92 2.15
N VAL A 92 16.62 -13.68 3.07
CA VAL A 92 16.05 -12.37 3.35
C VAL A 92 15.83 -12.17 4.84
N VAL A 93 16.09 -10.96 5.33
CA VAL A 93 15.89 -10.62 6.75
C VAL A 93 14.43 -10.28 7.05
N PHE A 94 13.99 -10.50 8.30
CA PHE A 94 12.61 -10.23 8.72
C PHE A 94 12.14 -8.80 8.46
N HIS A 95 13.03 -7.81 8.55
CA HIS A 95 12.71 -6.42 8.26
C HIS A 95 12.36 -6.16 6.78
N SER A 96 12.80 -7.02 5.86
CA SER A 96 12.45 -6.95 4.43
C SER A 96 10.95 -7.06 4.18
N LEU A 97 10.20 -7.74 5.06
CA LEU A 97 8.73 -7.80 4.98
C LEU A 97 8.10 -6.40 5.16
N ARG A 98 8.69 -5.56 6.01
CA ARG A 98 8.24 -4.18 6.22
C ARG A 98 8.56 -3.29 5.02
N HIS A 99 9.74 -3.44 4.41
CA HIS A 99 10.08 -2.74 3.16
C HIS A 99 9.12 -3.12 2.03
N THR A 100 8.84 -4.42 1.90
CA THR A 100 7.87 -4.93 0.92
C THR A 100 6.49 -4.34 1.16
N SER A 101 6.01 -4.32 2.41
CA SER A 101 4.72 -3.71 2.77
C SER A 101 4.65 -2.23 2.36
N VAL A 102 5.70 -1.45 2.62
CA VAL A 102 5.77 -0.03 2.24
C VAL A 102 5.71 0.14 0.72
N THR A 103 6.51 -0.64 -0.01
CA THR A 103 6.58 -0.63 -1.48
C THR A 103 5.19 -0.88 -2.08
N TYR A 104 4.50 -1.92 -1.62
CA TYR A 104 3.16 -2.23 -2.10
C TYR A 104 2.12 -1.17 -1.71
N LYS A 105 2.18 -0.64 -0.48
CA LYS A 105 1.27 0.43 -0.07
C LYS A 105 1.43 1.68 -0.94
N LEU A 106 2.67 2.08 -1.25
CA LEU A 106 2.94 3.19 -2.17
C LEU A 106 2.40 2.92 -3.57
N LYS A 107 2.67 1.73 -4.11
CA LYS A 107 2.21 1.35 -5.45
C LYS A 107 0.69 1.32 -5.55
N LEU A 108 0.01 0.78 -4.54
CA LEU A 108 -1.45 0.68 -4.49
C LEU A 108 -2.14 2.01 -4.20
N SER A 109 -1.50 2.92 -3.46
CA SER A 109 -2.05 4.26 -3.18
C SER A 109 -1.78 5.28 -4.29
N GLY A 110 -1.00 4.91 -5.33
CA GLY A 110 -0.58 5.84 -6.37
C GLY A 110 0.44 6.88 -5.88
N GLY A 111 1.27 6.53 -4.90
CA GLY A 111 2.34 7.40 -4.41
C GLY A 111 1.94 8.33 -3.26
N ASP A 112 0.91 8.01 -2.47
CA ASP A 112 0.60 8.76 -1.25
C ASP A 112 1.63 8.47 -0.14
N ILE A 113 2.75 9.20 -0.19
CA ILE A 113 3.87 9.07 0.75
C ILE A 113 3.42 9.35 2.19
N LYS A 114 2.53 10.34 2.42
CA LYS A 114 2.13 10.74 3.77
C LYS A 114 1.31 9.66 4.46
N ALA A 115 0.37 9.04 3.75
CA ALA A 115 -0.40 7.93 4.29
C ALA A 115 0.50 6.74 4.65
N VAL A 116 1.44 6.38 3.77
CA VAL A 116 2.36 5.25 4.02
C VAL A 116 3.35 5.54 5.15
N GLN A 117 3.83 6.77 5.27
CA GLN A 117 4.66 7.22 6.39
C GLN A 117 3.89 7.17 7.71
N GLY A 118 2.62 7.55 7.74
CA GLY A 118 1.77 7.46 8.93
C GLY A 118 1.68 6.04 9.51
N ASP A 119 1.56 5.04 8.65
CA ASP A 119 1.56 3.62 9.05
C ASP A 119 2.93 3.13 9.51
N SER A 120 3.98 3.57 8.81
CA SER A 120 5.33 3.02 8.92
C SER A 120 6.16 3.74 9.99
N GLY A 121 5.82 4.96 10.37
CA GLY A 121 6.59 5.79 11.30
C GLY A 121 7.67 6.64 10.62
N HIS A 122 8.12 7.68 11.33
CA HIS A 122 8.94 8.77 10.79
C HIS A 122 10.37 8.36 10.40
N ASP A 123 10.98 7.40 11.11
CA ASP A 123 12.34 6.90 10.82
C ASP A 123 12.47 6.27 9.42
N GLN A 124 11.35 6.05 8.73
CA GLN A 124 11.29 5.39 7.43
C GLN A 124 11.00 6.35 6.28
N ALA A 125 10.90 7.66 6.54
CA ALA A 125 10.56 8.66 5.51
C ALA A 125 11.55 8.67 4.34
N ASP A 126 12.84 8.56 4.64
CA ASP A 126 13.91 8.51 3.62
C ASP A 126 13.78 7.25 2.77
N MET A 127 13.53 6.10 3.40
CA MET A 127 13.33 4.82 2.70
C MET A 127 12.07 4.82 1.83
N VAL A 128 10.96 5.38 2.32
CA VAL A 128 9.71 5.51 1.55
C VAL A 128 9.96 6.33 0.28
N THR A 129 10.75 7.39 0.37
CA THR A 129 11.10 8.25 -0.77
C THR A 129 12.04 7.52 -1.75
N GLU A 130 13.03 6.80 -1.25
CA GLU A 130 13.96 5.99 -2.05
C GLU A 130 13.23 4.89 -2.84
N VAL A 131 12.37 4.12 -2.16
CA VAL A 131 11.53 3.08 -2.79
C VAL A 131 10.59 3.68 -3.83
N TYR A 132 9.99 4.84 -3.52
CA TYR A 132 9.14 5.52 -4.47
C TYR A 132 9.91 5.96 -5.73
N GLY A 133 11.16 6.41 -5.58
CA GLY A 133 12.05 6.68 -6.71
C GLY A 133 12.21 5.48 -7.63
N HIS A 134 12.44 4.29 -7.06
CA HIS A 134 12.53 3.04 -7.85
C HIS A 134 11.23 2.67 -8.56
N ILE A 135 10.07 2.79 -7.89
CA ILE A 135 8.76 2.52 -8.50
C ILE A 135 8.50 3.49 -9.67
N LEU A 136 8.77 4.79 -9.46
CA LEU A 136 8.64 5.80 -10.51
C LEU A 136 9.56 5.51 -11.69
N ASP A 137 10.77 5.03 -11.46
CA ASP A 137 11.68 4.71 -12.56
C ASP A 137 11.21 3.50 -13.39
N GLU A 138 10.56 2.50 -12.78
CA GLU A 138 9.87 1.43 -13.53
C GLU A 138 8.73 2.00 -14.40
N ASP A 139 7.90 2.87 -13.83
CA ASP A 139 6.79 3.51 -14.56
C ASP A 139 7.32 4.44 -15.68
N ARG A 140 8.41 5.17 -15.43
CA ARG A 140 9.09 6.01 -16.44
C ARG A 140 9.71 5.18 -17.54
N ARG A 141 10.31 4.03 -17.21
CA ARG A 141 10.82 3.08 -18.20
C ARG A 141 9.68 2.53 -19.07
N LYS A 142 8.59 2.11 -18.45
CA LYS A 142 7.40 1.64 -19.17
C LYS A 142 6.81 2.74 -20.07
N ASN A 143 6.79 3.98 -19.61
CA ASN A 143 6.37 5.12 -20.43
C ASN A 143 7.28 5.31 -21.65
N ALA A 144 8.60 5.17 -21.49
CA ALA A 144 9.54 5.24 -22.60
C ALA A 144 9.32 4.08 -23.60
N GLU A 145 9.09 2.86 -23.12
CA GLU A 145 8.76 1.70 -23.97
C GLU A 145 7.42 1.90 -24.71
N LEU A 146 6.40 2.46 -24.04
CA LEU A 146 5.13 2.81 -24.68
C LEU A 146 5.29 3.88 -25.76
N MET A 147 6.13 4.89 -25.53
CA MET A 147 6.44 5.91 -26.53
C MET A 147 7.19 5.30 -27.73
N GLU A 148 8.18 4.44 -27.49
CA GLU A 148 8.89 3.71 -28.55
C GLU A 148 7.91 2.90 -29.40
N ASN A 149 7.03 2.14 -28.75
CA ASN A 149 6.06 1.30 -29.43
C ASN A 149 5.00 2.10 -30.20
N ALA A 150 4.52 3.20 -29.62
CA ALA A 150 3.49 4.02 -30.23
C ALA A 150 3.97 4.85 -31.43
N PHE A 151 5.19 5.40 -31.35
CA PHE A 151 5.67 6.36 -32.34
C PHE A 151 6.69 5.77 -33.31
N TYR A 152 7.46 4.76 -32.90
CA TYR A 152 8.65 4.33 -33.64
C TYR A 152 8.61 2.87 -34.12
N ASN A 153 8.08 1.92 -33.32
CA ASN A 153 8.02 0.52 -33.73
C ASN A 153 6.80 0.14 -34.59
N LYS A 154 5.86 1.07 -34.83
CA LYS A 154 4.65 0.86 -35.64
C LYS A 154 3.91 -0.46 -35.32
N GLU A 155 4.01 -0.95 -34.08
CA GLU A 155 3.11 -2.01 -33.64
C GLU A 155 1.72 -1.38 -33.58
N ASN A 156 0.78 -1.96 -34.32
CA ASN A 156 -0.59 -1.48 -34.41
C ASN A 156 -1.22 -1.48 -33.01
N LEU A 157 -1.18 -0.33 -32.34
CA LEU A 157 -1.96 -0.05 -31.16
C LEU A 157 -3.43 -0.17 -31.55
N ASN A 158 -4.02 -1.30 -31.16
CA ASN A 158 -5.45 -1.60 -31.18
C ASN A 158 -6.18 -1.38 -32.54
N PRO A 159 -6.65 -2.44 -33.22
CA PRO A 159 -7.58 -2.31 -34.35
C PRO A 159 -8.86 -1.54 -33.96
N GLN A 160 -9.22 -1.49 -32.68
CA GLN A 160 -10.35 -0.74 -32.16
C GLN A 160 -10.15 0.79 -32.06
N MET A 161 -8.97 1.32 -32.37
CA MET A 161 -8.83 2.75 -32.72
C MET A 161 -9.12 3.02 -34.20
N LYS A 162 -9.28 1.97 -35.03
CA LYS A 162 -9.67 2.07 -36.45
C LYS A 162 -11.15 1.72 -36.72
N GLU A 163 -11.90 1.33 -35.69
CA GLU A 163 -13.34 1.07 -35.81
C GLU A 163 -14.12 1.94 -34.82
N GLN A 164 -14.02 3.26 -34.99
CA GLN A 164 -15.16 4.15 -34.77
C GLN A 164 -15.27 5.07 -35.99
N ASP A 165 -16.18 4.67 -36.87
CA ASP A 165 -16.89 5.44 -37.88
C ASP A 165 -16.08 6.21 -38.94
N GLU A 166 -15.95 5.57 -40.10
CA GLU A 166 -16.26 6.23 -41.38
C GLU A 166 -17.76 6.59 -41.44
N GLY A 167 -18.17 7.43 -40.50
CA GLY A 167 -19.52 7.88 -40.26
C GLY A 167 -19.44 9.27 -39.69
N SER A 168 -19.17 10.25 -40.56
CA SER A 168 -19.53 11.67 -40.43
C SER A 168 -20.05 12.06 -39.04
N SER A 169 -19.16 12.45 -38.12
CA SER A 169 -19.51 13.50 -37.16
C SER A 169 -19.10 14.85 -37.75
N THR A 170 -19.60 15.13 -38.97
CA THR A 170 -19.87 16.52 -39.33
C THR A 170 -20.87 16.98 -38.28
N ILE A 171 -20.42 17.80 -37.32
CA ILE A 171 -21.34 18.47 -36.41
C ILE A 171 -22.19 19.36 -37.31
N THR A 172 -23.38 18.89 -37.68
CA THR A 172 -24.33 19.68 -38.43
C THR A 172 -24.76 20.81 -37.53
N VAL A 173 -24.25 22.01 -37.83
CA VAL A 173 -24.70 23.24 -37.21
C VAL A 173 -26.19 23.37 -37.51
N PRO A 174 -27.07 23.51 -36.51
CA PRO A 174 -28.51 23.64 -36.75
C PRO A 174 -28.79 24.79 -37.72
N ASP A 175 -29.73 24.59 -38.66
CA ASP A 175 -30.09 25.62 -39.63
C ASP A 175 -30.46 26.93 -38.92
N GLY A 176 -29.71 27.99 -39.23
CA GLY A 176 -29.86 29.32 -38.63
C GLY A 176 -28.70 29.78 -37.74
N VAL A 177 -27.66 28.95 -37.54
CA VAL A 177 -26.48 29.36 -36.76
C VAL A 177 -25.24 29.45 -37.65
N ASP A 178 -24.61 30.62 -37.64
CA ASP A 178 -23.39 30.89 -38.42
C ASP A 178 -22.16 30.27 -37.72
N ALA A 179 -21.49 29.36 -38.44
CA ALA A 179 -20.37 28.58 -37.93
C ALA A 179 -19.13 29.43 -37.61
N GLU A 180 -18.90 30.54 -38.32
CA GLU A 180 -17.76 31.42 -38.06
C GLU A 180 -17.98 32.27 -36.80
N LEU A 181 -19.21 32.74 -36.60
CA LEU A 181 -19.60 33.47 -35.39
C LEU A 181 -19.53 32.58 -34.14
N LEU A 182 -19.96 31.32 -34.25
CA LEU A 182 -19.81 30.33 -33.17
C LEU A 182 -18.36 30.09 -32.79
N MET A 183 -17.47 29.91 -33.76
CA MET A 183 -16.03 29.73 -33.54
C MET A 183 -15.42 30.96 -32.83
N LYS A 184 -15.86 32.16 -33.20
CA LYS A 184 -15.37 33.41 -32.60
C LYS A 184 -15.85 33.60 -31.16
N VAL A 185 -17.08 33.16 -30.84
CA VAL A 185 -17.62 33.19 -29.48
C VAL A 185 -16.96 32.14 -28.58
N LEU A 186 -16.70 30.95 -29.11
CA LEU A 186 -16.00 29.87 -28.38
C LEU A 186 -14.50 30.15 -28.18
N GLY A 187 -13.90 30.96 -29.06
CA GLY A 187 -12.53 31.45 -28.89
C GLY A 187 -12.35 32.45 -27.74
N ASN A 188 -13.44 32.98 -27.18
CA ASN A 188 -13.38 33.81 -25.97
C ASN A 188 -13.39 32.91 -24.72
N PRO A 189 -12.32 32.91 -23.91
CA PRO A 189 -12.18 32.01 -22.76
C PRO A 189 -13.25 32.23 -21.68
N GLU A 190 -13.79 33.44 -21.53
CA GLU A 190 -14.86 33.72 -20.56
C GLU A 190 -16.20 33.11 -21.00
N MET A 191 -16.51 33.17 -22.29
CA MET A 191 -17.72 32.57 -22.86
C MET A 191 -17.64 31.04 -22.89
N ALA A 192 -16.46 30.49 -23.17
CA ALA A 192 -16.21 29.06 -23.08
C ALA A 192 -16.38 28.53 -21.63
N ALA A 193 -15.95 29.30 -20.64
CA ALA A 193 -16.13 28.95 -19.22
C ALA A 193 -17.62 28.98 -18.81
N LEU A 194 -18.38 29.97 -19.28
CA LEU A 194 -19.83 30.06 -19.04
C LEU A 194 -20.63 28.93 -19.69
N LEU A 195 -20.30 28.55 -20.92
CA LEU A 195 -20.97 27.42 -21.59
C LEU A 195 -20.65 26.09 -20.93
N ASN A 196 -19.40 25.90 -20.47
CA ASN A 196 -19.02 24.71 -19.71
C ASN A 196 -19.70 24.63 -18.34
N SER A 197 -19.91 25.77 -17.66
CA SER A 197 -20.65 25.78 -16.39
C SER A 197 -22.13 25.46 -16.60
N LEU A 198 -22.76 26.01 -17.64
CA LEU A 198 -24.14 25.70 -18.05
C LEU A 198 -24.31 24.21 -18.42
N ALA A 199 -23.41 23.65 -19.22
CA ALA A 199 -23.44 22.23 -19.59
C ALA A 199 -23.27 21.31 -18.37
N LYS A 200 -22.50 21.74 -17.36
CA LYS A 200 -22.31 21.00 -16.11
C LYS A 200 -23.56 21.05 -15.22
N THR A 201 -24.29 22.17 -15.23
CA THR A 201 -25.57 22.30 -14.50
C THR A 201 -26.72 21.55 -15.17
N MET A 202 -26.65 21.29 -16.48
CA MET A 202 -27.67 20.53 -17.22
C MET A 202 -27.49 19.00 -17.15
N LYS A 203 -26.39 18.50 -16.57
CA LYS A 203 -26.09 17.07 -16.40
C LYS A 203 -26.65 16.47 -15.09
N VAL A 204 -27.73 17.05 -14.55
CA VAL A 204 -28.50 16.52 -13.39
C VAL A 204 -29.74 15.80 -13.89
#